data_AF-A0ABD7NCE7-F1
#
_entry.id   AF-A0ABD7NCE7-F1
#
_cell.length_a   1.000
_cell.length_b   1.000
_cell.length_c   1.000
_cell.angle_alpha   90.00
_cell.angle_beta   90.00
_cell.angle_gamma   90.00
#
_symmetry.space_group_name_H-M   'P 1'
#
loop_
_entity.id
_entity.type
_entity.pdbx_description
1 polymer ?
#
loop_
_entity_poly.entity_id
_entity_poly.type
_entity_poly.pdbx_seq_one_letter_code
_entity_poly.pdbx_strand_id
1 'polypeptide(L)' 'MSPVQAKQKQHERYEAVAVQVLRGRAGYKPAVKSRFSKSASSKFAHTIAFA' A
#
# COMPACT_ATOMS: atom_id res chain seq x y z
N MET A 1 -3.41 -22.90 12.23
CA MET A 1 -4.43 -21.94 11.79
C MET A 1 -5.03 -22.43 10.50
N SER A 2 -6.36 -22.47 10.41
CA SER A 2 -7.02 -22.82 9.15
C SER A 2 -6.90 -21.67 8.14
N PRO A 3 -7.03 -21.94 6.82
CA PRO A 3 -7.05 -20.89 5.80
C PRO A 3 -8.11 -19.81 6.06
N VAL A 4 -9.26 -20.20 6.62
CA VAL A 4 -10.36 -19.29 6.99
C VAL A 4 -9.91 -18.32 8.09
N GLN A 5 -9.27 -18.84 9.14
CA GLN A 5 -8.75 -18.02 10.24
C GLN A 5 -7.65 -17.07 9.77
N ALA A 6 -6.79 -17.50 8.85
CA ALA A 6 -5.75 -16.66 8.27
C ALA A 6 -6.34 -15.50 7.46
N LYS A 7 -7.38 -15.77 6.66
CA LYS A 7 -8.10 -14.75 5.88
C LYS A 7 -8.82 -13.75 6.79
N GLN A 8 -9.49 -14.24 7.84
CA GLN A 8 -10.17 -13.39 8.83
C GLN A 8 -9.20 -12.40 9.47
N LYS A 9 -8.05 -12.89 9.96
CA LYS A 9 -7.01 -12.07 10.58
C LYS A 9 -6.40 -11.06 9.61
N GLN A 10 -6.31 -11.41 8.33
CA GLN A 10 -5.85 -10.48 7.30
C GLN A 10 -6.87 -9.36 7.07
N HIS A 11 -8.16 -9.70 7.04
CA HIS A 11 -9.23 -8.72 6.86
C HIS A 11 -9.29 -7.71 8.01
N GLU A 12 -9.22 -8.20 9.26
CA GLU A 12 -9.15 -7.35 10.47
C GLU A 12 -7.99 -6.34 10.41
N ARG A 13 -6.83 -6.75 9.89
CA ARG A 13 -5.68 -5.86 9.70
C ARG A 13 -5.95 -4.78 8.65
N TYR A 14 -6.58 -5.14 7.53
CA TYR A 14 -6.93 -4.17 6.50
C TYR A 14 -7.97 -3.16 6.98
N GLU A 15 -8.99 -3.60 7.72
CA GLU A 15 -10.00 -2.72 8.32
C GLU A 15 -9.37 -1.70 9.27
N ALA A 16 -8.46 -2.14 10.14
CA ALA A 16 -7.74 -1.25 11.05
C ALA A 16 -6.94 -0.16 10.30
N VAL A 17 -6.31 -0.53 9.17
CA VAL A 17 -5.57 0.42 8.32
C VAL A 17 -6.54 1.36 7.60
N ALA A 18 -7.67 0.86 7.09
CA ALA A 18 -8.68 1.68 6.41
C ALA A 18 -9.23 2.78 7.33
N VAL A 19 -9.50 2.47 8.60
CA VAL A 19 -9.93 3.47 9.60
C VAL A 19 -8.87 4.54 9.83
N GLN A 20 -7.57 4.19 9.82
CA GLN A 20 -6.50 5.17 9.94
C GLN A 20 -6.39 6.07 8.71
N VAL A 21 -6.58 5.52 7.51
CA VAL A 21 -6.62 6.27 6.26
C VAL A 21 -7.79 7.26 6.25
N LEU A 22 -8.99 6.81 6.62
CA LEU A 22 -10.18 7.67 6.70
C LEU A 22 -9.97 8.84 7.67
N ARG A 23 -9.27 8.62 8.78
CA ARG A 23 -8.95 9.65 9.78
C ARG A 23 -7.77 10.56 9.38
N GLY A 24 -7.21 10.39 8.19
CA GLY A 24 -6.03 11.13 7.72
C GLY A 24 -4.74 10.82 8.48
N ARG A 25 -4.70 9.73 9.25
CA ARG A 25 -3.56 9.32 10.09
C ARG A 25 -2.62 8.34 9.38
N ALA A 26 -3.10 7.68 8.35
CA ALA A 26 -2.34 6.80 7.49
C ALA A 26 -2.58 7.17 6.02
N GLY A 27 -1.63 6.82 5.17
CA GLY A 27 -1.70 7.05 3.74
C GLY A 27 -0.83 6.06 3.00
N TYR A 28 -0.67 6.25 1.69
CA TYR A 28 0.18 5.39 0.89
C TYR A 28 1.64 5.79 1.08
N LYS A 29 2.47 4.87 1.60
CA LYS A 29 3.93 5.02 1.51
C LYS A 29 4.37 4.59 0.11
N PRO A 30 4.98 5.48 -0.70
CA PRO A 30 5.47 5.10 -2.01
C PRO A 30 6.49 3.97 -1.90
N ALA A 31 6.40 3.00 -2.82
CA ALA A 31 7.39 1.95 -2.91
C ALA A 31 8.76 2.57 -3.28
N VAL A 32 9.71 2.54 -2.34
CA VAL A 32 11.08 3.01 -2.58
C VAL A 32 11.81 1.92 -3.37
N LYS A 33 12.13 2.22 -4.62
CA LYS A 33 12.87 1.30 -5.50
C LYS A 33 14.37 1.51 -5.33
N SER A 34 15.14 0.43 -5.46
CA SER A 34 16.61 0.54 -5.57
C SER A 34 16.98 1.43 -6.76
N ARG A 35 18.06 2.21 -6.61
CA ARG A 35 18.61 3.05 -7.69
C ARG A 35 18.97 2.25 -8.94
N PHE A 36 19.30 0.97 -8.77
CA PHE A 36 19.65 0.06 -9.87
C PHE A 36 18.43 -0.66 -10.47
N SER A 37 17.22 -0.45 -9.93
CA SER A 37 16.01 -1.00 -10.53
C SER A 37 15.75 -0.35 -11.89
N LYS A 38 15.48 -1.18 -12.91
CA LYS A 38 15.02 -0.72 -14.23
C LYS A 38 13.88 0.31 -14.14
N SER A 39 12.98 0.09 -13.19
CA SER A 39 11.79 0.91 -12.99
C SER A 39 11.98 2.10 -12.04
N ALA A 40 13.22 2.39 -11.63
CA ALA A 40 13.62 3.62 -10.95
C ALA A 40 14.06 4.72 -11.94
N SER A 41 14.21 4.40 -13.23
CA SER A 41 14.47 5.41 -14.26
C SER A 41 13.29 6.38 -14.38
N SER A 42 13.58 7.66 -14.64
CA SER A 42 12.59 8.72 -14.90
C SER A 42 11.63 8.38 -16.04
N LYS A 43 12.02 7.50 -16.97
CA LYS A 43 11.14 6.97 -18.02
C LYS A 43 9.89 6.27 -17.47
N PHE A 44 9.92 5.79 -16.23
CA PHE A 44 8.83 5.08 -15.57
C PHE A 44 8.20 5.88 -14.41
N ALA A 45 8.49 7.19 -14.32
CA ALA A 45 7.91 8.07 -13.31
C ALA A 45 6.53 8.56 -13.77
N HIS A 46 5.50 7.75 -13.56
CA HIS A 46 4.11 8.12 -13.85
C HIS A 46 3.55 9.00 -12.73
N THR A 47 3.07 10.19 -13.07
CA THR A 47 2.35 11.06 -12.15
C THR A 47 0.90 10.58 -12.03
N ILE A 48 0.49 10.18 -10.83
CA ILE A 48 -0.91 9.85 -10.52
C ILE A 48 -1.55 11.13 -9.97
N ALA A 49 -2.49 11.70 -10.71
CA ALA A 49 -3.33 12.81 -10.26
C ALA A 49 -4.75 12.32 -10.00
N PHE A 50 -5.32 12.72 -8.87
CA PHE A 50 -6.74 12.50 -8.55
C PHE A 50 -7.48 13.82 -8.81
N ALA A 51 -8.54 13.76 -9.63
CA ALA A 51 -9.40 14.90 -9.97
C ALA A 51 -10.40 15.22 -8.85
#